data_AF-A0AAU6JKC7-F1
#
_entry.id   AF-A0AAU6JKC7-F1
#
_cell.length_a   1.000
_cell.length_b   1.000
_cell.length_c   1.000
_cell.angle_alpha   90.00
_cell.angle_beta   90.00
_cell.angle_gamma   90.00
#
_symmetry.space_group_name_H-M   'P 1'
#
loop_
_entity.id
_entity.type
_entity.pdbx_description
1 polymer ?
#
loop_
_entity_poly.entity_id
_entity_poly.type
_entity_poly.pdbx_seq_one_letter_code
_entity_poly.pdbx_strand_id
1 'polypeptide(L)'
;MNDRSGKTVSKQKRPEDYRLSDRAHLVLECADRGWLFHLNGVTSWRVSPGRGNGHRMVVSDATGQKLVRDGLLELTSGVECRLTKFGRDVLFPRRLAGWELDAGVGRKPQLKQVPREAEERPAGQGPKVLRELLQI
;
A
#
# COMPACT_ATOMS: atom_id res chain seq x y z
N MET A 1 -20.01 14.56 -42.41
CA MET A 1 -18.98 15.17 -41.53
C MET A 1 -19.53 15.19 -40.11
N ASN A 2 -18.76 14.61 -39.16
CA ASN A 2 -18.76 14.72 -37.67
C ASN A 2 -20.11 14.64 -36.92
N ASP A 3 -20.26 13.89 -35.83
CA ASP A 3 -19.40 13.86 -34.64
C ASP A 3 -19.35 12.48 -33.98
N ARG A 4 -18.12 11.98 -33.76
CA ARG A 4 -17.82 10.88 -32.82
C ARG A 4 -17.33 11.52 -31.51
N SER A 5 -18.18 11.56 -30.49
CA SER A 5 -17.67 11.62 -29.11
C SER A 5 -18.71 11.09 -28.12
N GLY A 6 -19.01 9.80 -28.24
CA GLY A 6 -19.53 9.04 -27.12
C GLY A 6 -18.41 8.86 -26.09
N LYS A 7 -18.14 9.89 -25.29
CA LYS A 7 -17.37 9.74 -24.05
C LYS A 7 -18.18 8.82 -23.14
N THR A 8 -17.86 7.53 -23.17
CA THR A 8 -18.21 6.61 -22.10
C THR A 8 -17.53 7.13 -20.84
N VAL A 9 -18.30 7.87 -20.04
CA VAL A 9 -17.94 8.16 -18.66
C VAL A 9 -17.94 6.81 -17.96
N SER A 10 -16.78 6.16 -17.92
CA SER A 10 -16.54 4.99 -17.07
C SER A 10 -17.02 5.39 -15.68
N LYS A 11 -18.15 4.81 -15.22
CA LYS A 11 -18.69 5.02 -13.89
C LYS A 11 -17.53 4.86 -12.92
N GLN A 12 -17.06 5.98 -12.36
CA GLN A 12 -15.92 6.00 -11.48
C GLN A 12 -16.37 5.24 -10.24
N LYS A 13 -15.94 3.98 -10.10
CA LYS A 13 -16.30 3.14 -8.96
C LYS A 13 -15.87 3.89 -7.70
N ARG A 14 -16.75 3.99 -6.72
CA ARG A 14 -16.39 4.58 -5.43
C ARG A 14 -15.25 3.73 -4.81
N PRO A 15 -14.26 4.34 -4.13
CA PRO A 15 -13.16 3.60 -3.53
C PRO A 15 -13.63 2.48 -2.58
N GLU A 16 -14.70 2.74 -1.82
CA GLU A 16 -15.33 1.84 -0.86
C GLU A 16 -15.91 0.55 -1.49
N ASP A 17 -16.35 0.61 -2.74
CA ASP A 17 -16.91 -0.54 -3.47
C ASP A 17 -15.84 -1.32 -4.24
N TYR A 18 -14.61 -0.83 -4.22
CA TYR A 18 -13.54 -1.36 -5.05
C TYR A 18 -12.88 -2.57 -4.39
N ARG A 19 -13.21 -3.77 -4.89
CA ARG A 19 -12.69 -5.04 -4.36
C ARG A 19 -11.33 -5.39 -4.95
N LEU A 20 -10.34 -5.55 -4.07
CA LEU A 20 -9.00 -6.02 -4.39
C LEU A 20 -8.68 -7.32 -3.66
N SER A 21 -7.86 -8.17 -4.28
CA SER A 21 -7.26 -9.32 -3.58
C SER A 21 -6.23 -8.84 -2.56
N ASP A 22 -5.91 -9.67 -1.55
CA ASP A 22 -4.87 -9.34 -0.57
C ASP A 22 -3.51 -9.09 -1.23
N ARG A 23 -3.20 -9.84 -2.30
CA ARG A 23 -1.99 -9.62 -3.08
C ARG A 23 -1.98 -8.23 -3.73
N ALA A 24 -3.10 -7.78 -4.28
CA ALA A 24 -3.18 -6.46 -4.89
C ALA A 24 -3.09 -5.33 -3.84
N HIS A 25 -3.70 -5.50 -2.67
CA HIS A 25 -3.51 -4.58 -1.55
C HIS A 25 -2.04 -4.51 -1.12
N LEU A 26 -1.36 -5.65 -1.02
CA LEU A 26 0.06 -5.71 -0.68
C LEU A 26 0.90 -4.92 -1.70
N VAL A 27 0.59 -5.05 -3.00
CA VAL A 27 1.30 -4.30 -4.05
C VAL A 27 1.09 -2.79 -3.91
N LEU A 28 -0.13 -2.34 -3.63
CA LEU A 28 -0.43 -0.92 -3.43
C LEU A 28 0.23 -0.37 -2.16
N GLU A 29 0.21 -1.12 -1.05
CA GLU A 29 0.92 -0.75 0.19
C GLU A 29 2.43 -0.63 -0.05
N CYS A 30 3.02 -1.57 -0.80
CA CYS A 30 4.43 -1.48 -1.20
C CYS A 30 4.69 -0.26 -2.11
N ALA A 31 3.76 0.07 -3.01
CA ALA A 31 3.88 1.24 -3.86
C ALA A 31 3.82 2.55 -3.07
N ASP A 32 2.95 2.65 -2.06
CA ASP A 32 2.87 3.82 -1.17
C ASP A 32 4.16 4.07 -0.39
N ARG A 33 4.90 3.00 -0.08
CA ARG A 33 6.23 3.06 0.55
C ARG A 33 7.38 3.31 -0.43
N GLY A 34 7.11 3.44 -1.73
CA GLY A 34 8.13 3.59 -2.77
C GLY A 34 8.95 2.32 -3.01
N TRP A 35 8.40 1.14 -2.70
CA TRP A 35 9.08 -0.14 -2.87
C TRP A 35 8.73 -0.86 -4.15
N LEU A 36 7.72 -0.39 -4.89
CA LEU A 36 7.29 -0.98 -6.15
C LEU A 36 8.04 -0.35 -7.32
N PHE A 37 8.67 -1.21 -8.13
CA PHE A 37 9.39 -0.82 -9.33
C PHE A 37 8.85 -1.58 -10.54
N HIS A 38 8.73 -0.88 -11.66
CA HIS A 38 8.42 -1.44 -12.97
C HIS A 38 9.60 -1.23 -13.91
N LEU A 39 10.18 -2.31 -14.43
CA LEU A 39 11.26 -2.19 -15.41
C LEU A 39 10.64 -2.01 -16.80
N ASN A 40 10.58 -0.76 -17.26
CA ASN A 40 10.11 -0.43 -18.61
C ASN A 40 10.86 -1.26 -19.66
N GLY A 41 10.11 -1.98 -20.50
CA GLY A 41 10.64 -2.86 -21.55
C GLY A 41 10.73 -4.34 -21.21
N VAL A 42 10.54 -4.76 -19.96
CA VAL A 42 10.70 -6.18 -19.54
C VAL A 42 9.44 -6.76 -18.86
N THR A 43 8.29 -6.06 -18.89
CA THR A 43 7.02 -6.47 -18.23
C THR A 43 7.20 -6.97 -16.79
N SER A 44 8.27 -6.50 -16.12
CA SER A 44 8.71 -7.04 -14.84
C SER A 44 8.41 -6.06 -13.74
N TRP A 45 7.59 -6.50 -12.80
CA TRP A 45 7.20 -5.74 -11.63
C TRP A 45 7.83 -6.37 -10.41
N ARG A 46 8.51 -5.57 -9.59
CA ARG A 46 9.20 -6.05 -8.39
C ARG A 46 8.96 -5.14 -7.21
N VAL A 47 8.80 -5.76 -6.05
CA VAL A 47 8.83 -5.07 -4.78
C VAL A 47 10.20 -5.28 -4.13
N SER A 48 10.84 -4.17 -3.78
CA SER A 48 12.09 -4.14 -3.03
C SER A 48 11.88 -3.30 -1.77
N PRO A 49 11.59 -3.91 -0.61
CA PRO A 49 11.55 -3.19 0.65
C PRO A 49 12.93 -2.54 0.90
N GLY A 50 12.95 -1.25 1.26
CA GLY A 50 14.17 -0.44 1.41
C GLY A 50 15.19 -0.98 2.43
N ARG A 51 16.37 -0.32 2.50
CA ARG A 51 17.60 -0.66 3.27
C ARG A 51 17.48 -1.87 4.21
N GLY A 52 17.65 -3.07 3.65
CA GLY A 52 17.73 -4.32 4.39
C GLY A 52 17.71 -5.54 3.47
N ASN A 53 18.16 -6.69 3.97
CA ASN A 53 18.14 -8.00 3.29
C ASN A 53 16.72 -8.59 3.15
N GLY A 54 15.71 -7.76 2.89
CA GLY A 54 14.33 -8.22 2.66
C GLY A 54 14.25 -9.03 1.37
N HIS A 55 13.48 -10.12 1.37
CA HIS A 55 13.31 -10.91 0.15
C HIS A 55 12.46 -10.15 -0.86
N ARG A 56 12.92 -10.13 -2.11
CA ARG A 56 12.18 -9.54 -3.23
C ARG A 56 10.87 -10.31 -3.46
N MET A 57 9.80 -9.56 -3.74
CA MET A 57 8.53 -10.12 -4.20
C MET A 57 8.33 -9.73 -5.66
N VAL A 58 8.10 -10.72 -6.51
CA VAL A 58 7.74 -10.50 -7.93
C VAL A 58 6.23 -10.31 -8.03
N VAL A 59 5.83 -9.27 -8.73
CA VAL A 59 4.44 -8.98 -9.06
C VAL A 59 4.20 -9.45 -10.50
N SER A 60 3.11 -10.17 -10.74
CA SER A 60 2.80 -10.60 -12.11
C SER A 60 2.41 -9.39 -12.96
N ASP A 61 2.78 -9.40 -14.24
CA ASP A 61 2.44 -8.32 -15.16
C ASP A 61 0.93 -8.08 -15.22
N ALA A 62 0.13 -9.15 -15.25
CA ALA A 62 -1.33 -9.06 -15.20
C ALA A 62 -1.85 -8.27 -13.98
N THR A 63 -1.22 -8.42 -12.80
CA THR A 63 -1.59 -7.66 -11.60
C THR A 63 -1.18 -6.20 -11.75
N GLY A 64 0.08 -5.93 -12.12
CA GLY A 64 0.60 -4.57 -12.26
C GLY A 64 -0.18 -3.75 -13.30
N GLN A 65 -0.35 -4.29 -14.50
CA GLN A 65 -1.11 -3.65 -15.59
C GLN A 65 -2.59 -3.43 -15.21
N LYS A 66 -3.21 -4.37 -14.48
CA LYS A 66 -4.56 -4.16 -13.98
C LYS A 66 -4.63 -2.96 -13.03
N LEU A 67 -3.70 -2.84 -12.08
CA LEU A 67 -3.68 -1.73 -11.13
C LEU A 67 -3.47 -0.37 -11.81
N VAL A 68 -2.64 -0.32 -12.87
CA VAL A 68 -2.47 0.90 -13.69
C VAL A 68 -3.73 1.23 -14.47
N ARG A 69 -4.28 0.26 -15.20
CA ARG A 69 -5.52 0.43 -15.98
C ARG A 69 -6.71 0.85 -15.12
N ASP A 70 -6.77 0.37 -13.88
CA ASP A 70 -7.81 0.72 -12.92
C ASP A 70 -7.55 2.06 -12.21
N GLY A 71 -6.46 2.77 -12.57
CA GLY A 71 -6.13 4.09 -12.05
C GLY A 71 -5.65 4.10 -10.61
N LEU A 72 -5.21 2.95 -10.07
CA LEU A 72 -4.70 2.82 -8.70
C LEU A 72 -3.20 3.12 -8.63
N LEU A 73 -2.48 2.81 -9.71
CA LEU A 73 -1.07 3.12 -9.89
C LEU A 73 -0.87 4.01 -11.11
N GLU A 74 0.12 4.88 -11.03
CA GLU A 74 0.63 5.65 -12.14
C GLU A 74 2.08 5.23 -12.42
N LEU A 75 2.37 4.97 -13.70
CA LEU A 75 3.74 4.75 -14.16
C LEU A 75 4.38 6.12 -14.40
N THR A 76 5.44 6.42 -13.66
CA THR A 76 6.21 7.65 -13.88
C THR A 76 7.32 7.41 -14.90
N SER A 77 7.85 8.48 -15.50
CA SER A 77 8.99 8.38 -16.41
C SER A 77 10.20 7.81 -15.65
N GLY A 78 10.49 6.52 -15.86
CA GLY A 78 11.53 5.80 -15.13
C GLY A 78 11.08 4.40 -14.71
N VAL A 79 11.75 3.84 -13.69
CA VAL A 79 11.43 2.52 -13.13
C VAL A 79 10.44 2.58 -11.95
N GLU A 80 9.95 3.77 -11.63
CA GLU A 80 9.15 4.04 -10.43
C GLU A 80 7.66 4.04 -10.72
N CYS A 81 6.90 3.47 -9.80
CA CYS A 81 5.45 3.50 -9.79
C CYS A 81 4.98 4.34 -8.61
N ARG A 82 3.95 5.16 -8.81
CA ARG A 82 3.35 5.96 -7.75
C ARG A 82 1.92 5.51 -7.49
N LEU A 83 1.55 5.53 -6.22
CA LEU A 83 0.17 5.33 -5.81
C LEU A 83 -0.64 6.60 -6.13
N THR A 84 -1.75 6.46 -6.84
CA THR A 84 -2.64 7.59 -7.15
C THR A 84 -3.47 7.99 -5.93
N LYS A 85 -4.14 9.15 -5.99
CA LYS A 85 -5.14 9.51 -4.97
C LYS A 85 -6.22 8.44 -4.82
N PHE A 86 -6.75 7.94 -5.93
CA PHE A 86 -7.76 6.88 -5.93
C PHE A 86 -7.21 5.58 -5.29
N GLY A 87 -5.96 5.21 -5.59
CA GLY A 87 -5.30 4.07 -4.95
C GLY A 87 -5.17 4.21 -3.43
N ARG A 88 -4.85 5.41 -2.94
CA ARG A 88 -4.82 5.72 -1.50
C ARG A 88 -6.19 5.60 -0.86
N ASP A 89 -7.21 6.15 -1.52
CA ASP A 89 -8.60 6.09 -1.02
C ASP A 89 -9.10 4.65 -0.94
N VAL A 90 -8.68 3.77 -1.87
CA VAL A 90 -8.99 2.33 -1.83
C VAL A 90 -8.28 1.61 -0.67
N LEU A 91 -7.06 2.02 -0.30
CA LEU A 91 -6.34 1.44 0.84
C LEU A 91 -6.90 1.89 2.19
N PHE A 92 -7.48 3.08 2.26
CA PHE A 92 -7.85 3.74 3.51
C PHE A 92 -8.79 2.90 4.42
N PRO A 93 -9.89 2.30 3.92
CA PRO A 93 -10.76 1.45 4.76
C PRO A 93 -10.02 0.26 5.37
N ARG A 94 -9.07 -0.31 4.62
CA ARG A 94 -8.30 -1.47 5.08
C ARG A 94 -7.31 -1.08 6.19
N ARG A 95 -6.66 0.08 6.06
CA ARG A 95 -5.81 0.63 7.12
C ARG A 95 -6.61 0.95 8.39
N LEU A 96 -7.83 1.49 8.26
CA LEU A 96 -8.72 1.71 9.41
C LEU A 96 -9.12 0.41 10.11
N ALA A 97 -9.23 -0.69 9.37
CA ALA A 97 -9.48 -2.02 9.92
C ALA A 97 -8.24 -2.68 10.58
N GLY A 98 -7.13 -1.94 10.75
CA GLY A 98 -5.92 -2.39 11.44
C GLY A 98 -4.97 -3.21 10.58
N TRP A 99 -5.10 -3.16 9.25
CA TRP A 99 -4.14 -3.81 8.37
C TRP A 99 -2.88 -2.98 8.21
N GLU A 100 -1.74 -3.63 8.39
CA GLU A 100 -0.43 -3.04 8.28
C GLU A 100 0.48 -3.84 7.35
N LEU A 101 1.43 -3.13 6.73
CA LEU A 101 2.48 -3.72 5.91
C LEU A 101 3.65 -4.14 6.80
N ASP A 102 3.84 -5.45 6.95
CA ASP A 102 5.03 -6.04 7.53
C ASP A 102 6.09 -6.22 6.43
N ALA A 103 7.10 -5.35 6.44
CA ALA A 103 8.22 -5.40 5.51
C ALA A 103 9.09 -6.65 5.71
N GLY A 104 9.15 -7.16 6.95
CA GLY A 104 9.87 -8.34 7.36
C GLY A 104 11.37 -8.33 7.07
N VAL A 105 12.20 -8.19 8.11
CA VAL A 105 13.64 -8.42 7.96
C VAL A 105 13.87 -9.91 7.64
N GLY A 106 14.49 -10.20 6.49
CA GLY A 106 14.76 -11.58 6.07
C GLY A 106 13.53 -12.39 5.63
N ARG A 107 12.39 -11.73 5.34
CA ARG A 107 11.21 -12.40 4.73
C ARG A 107 10.62 -11.54 3.60
N LYS A 108 9.66 -12.09 2.86
CA LYS A 108 8.90 -11.31 1.86
C LYS A 108 7.91 -10.38 2.58
N PRO A 109 7.61 -9.20 2.02
CA PRO A 109 6.57 -8.33 2.54
C PRO A 109 5.22 -9.06 2.64
N GLN A 110 4.47 -8.77 3.69
CA GLN A 110 3.15 -9.36 3.95
C GLN A 110 2.21 -8.30 4.54
N LEU A 111 0.91 -8.50 4.35
CA LEU A 111 -0.11 -7.75 5.09
C LEU A 111 -0.50 -8.53 6.33
N LYS A 112 -0.56 -7.85 7.46
CA LYS A 112 -1.04 -8.41 8.73
C LYS A 112 -2.14 -7.52 9.27
N GLN A 113 -3.22 -8.14 9.73
CA GLN A 113 -4.19 -7.42 10.54
C GLN A 113 -3.69 -7.44 11.97
N VAL A 114 -3.34 -6.27 12.49
CA VAL A 114 -3.01 -6.09 13.89
C VAL A 114 -4.33 -5.83 14.60
N PRO A 115 -4.77 -6.72 15.52
CA PRO A 115 -5.90 -6.42 16.36
C PRO A 115 -5.61 -5.09 17.06
N ARG A 116 -6.51 -4.11 16.93
CA ARG A 116 -6.53 -3.01 17.89
C ARG A 116 -6.92 -3.65 19.21
N GLU A 117 -5.94 -4.08 19.99
CA GLU A 117 -6.12 -4.15 21.43
C GLU A 117 -6.63 -2.76 21.81
N ALA A 118 -7.86 -2.69 22.31
CA ALA A 118 -8.34 -1.48 22.95
C ALA A 118 -7.27 -1.16 24.00
N GLU A 119 -6.52 -0.07 23.81
CA GLU A 119 -5.72 0.52 24.87
C GLU A 119 -6.71 0.95 25.97
N GLU A 120 -7.22 0.01 26.77
CA GLU A 120 -7.43 0.29 28.18
C GLU A 120 -6.03 0.41 28.76
N ARG A 121 -5.47 1.62 28.64
CA ARG A 121 -4.35 2.02 29.49
C ARG A 121 -4.85 1.84 30.93
N PRO A 122 -4.26 0.97 31.77
CA PRO A 122 -4.42 1.17 33.20
C PRO A 122 -3.82 2.54 33.49
N ALA A 123 -4.66 3.51 33.81
CA ALA A 123 -4.24 4.82 34.27
C ALA A 123 -3.33 4.61 35.49
N GLY A 124 -2.01 4.72 35.33
CA GLY A 124 -1.11 4.71 36.49
C GLY A 124 0.27 4.07 36.38
N GLN A 125 0.70 3.54 35.22
CA GLN A 125 2.09 3.03 35.09
C GLN A 125 2.86 3.77 34.00
N GLY A 126 3.28 4.99 34.33
CA GLY A 126 4.43 5.61 33.67
C GLY A 126 5.73 4.90 34.10
N PRO A 127 6.77 4.88 33.25
CA PRO A 127 8.03 4.23 33.56
C PRO A 127 8.65 4.82 34.83
N LYS A 128 9.07 3.94 35.74
CA LYS A 128 9.60 4.26 37.08
C LYS A 128 10.67 5.36 37.05
N VAL A 129 11.46 5.38 35.98
CA VAL A 129 12.53 6.34 35.69
C VAL A 129 12.06 7.80 35.68
N LEU A 130 10.83 8.08 35.22
CA LEU A 130 10.28 9.45 35.21
C LEU A 130 9.78 9.91 36.58
N ARG A 131 9.38 9.00 37.48
CA ARG A 131 8.95 9.37 38.83
C ARG A 131 10.12 9.78 39.72
N GLU A 132 11.26 9.13 39.57
CA GLU A 132 12.47 9.46 40.35
C GLU A 132 13.10 10.79 39.91
N LEU A 133 12.96 11.19 38.64
CA LEU A 133 13.49 12.47 38.12
C LEU A 133 12.67 13.71 38.49
N LEU A 134 11.41 13.56 38.93
CA LEU A 134 10.51 14.66 39.28
C LEU A 134 10.40 14.92 40.80
N GLN A 135 11.18 14.22 41.63
CA GLN A 135 11.26 14.45 43.08
C GLN A 135 12.37 15.45 43.48
N ILE A 136 12.63 16.45 42.64
CA ILE A 136 13.45 17.62 42.98
C ILE A 136 12.54 18.84 43.08
#